data_AF-A0A4Q2UHZ4-F1
#
_entry.id   AF-A0A4Q2UHZ4-F1
#
_cell.length_a   1.000
_cell.length_b   1.000
_cell.length_c   1.000
_cell.angle_alpha   90.00
_cell.angle_beta   90.00
_cell.angle_gamma   90.00
#
_symmetry.space_group_name_H-M   'P 1'
#
loop_
_entity.id
_entity.type
_entity.pdbx_description
1 polymer ?
#
loop_
_entity_poly.entity_id
_entity_poly.type
_entity_poly.pdbx_seq_one_letter_code
_entity_poly.pdbx_strand_id
1 'polypeptide(L)'
;MNHKHHFRSFAQNEFGYIGMCEDCRVVNVAFNNSLFCLSLDQFDAFAEMIFDRLAMQPFGTTHGKELLLPTPMPNYFLLFSEDDLANLCALLTEAAPVLEAQRILDLSQRLS
;
A
#
# COMPACT_ATOMS: atom_id res chain seq x y z
N MET A 1 -13.89 -17.79 -16.74
CA MET A 1 -14.75 -17.10 -15.75
C MET A 1 -14.25 -15.67 -15.63
N ASN A 2 -14.86 -14.74 -16.37
CA ASN A 2 -14.52 -13.31 -16.31
C ASN A 2 -15.35 -12.67 -15.19
N HIS A 3 -14.88 -12.75 -13.95
CA HIS A 3 -15.38 -11.85 -12.92
C HIS A 3 -14.82 -10.46 -13.23
N LYS A 4 -15.67 -9.55 -13.70
CA LYS A 4 -15.31 -8.13 -13.78
C LYS A 4 -15.26 -7.61 -12.35
N HIS A 5 -14.09 -7.70 -11.73
CA HIS A 5 -13.84 -7.06 -10.46
C HIS A 5 -14.07 -5.56 -10.62
N HIS A 6 -15.05 -5.01 -9.90
CA HIS A 6 -15.28 -3.58 -9.87
C HIS A 6 -14.19 -2.95 -8.99
N PHE A 7 -13.17 -2.40 -9.64
CA PHE A 7 -12.04 -1.77 -8.96
C PHE A 7 -12.23 -0.26 -8.93
N ARG A 8 -12.13 0.32 -7.74
CA ARG A 8 -12.22 1.76 -7.52
C ARG A 8 -10.88 2.30 -7.03
N SER A 9 -10.29 3.20 -7.80
CA SER A 9 -9.08 3.93 -7.40
C SER A 9 -9.43 5.07 -6.44
N PHE A 10 -8.59 5.27 -5.43
CA PHE A 10 -8.71 6.30 -4.41
C PHE A 10 -7.59 7.34 -4.51
N ALA A 11 -6.39 6.91 -4.88
CA ALA A 11 -5.24 7.77 -5.12
C ALA A 11 -4.47 7.25 -6.34
N GLN A 12 -3.89 8.14 -7.13
CA GLN A 12 -3.11 7.78 -8.30
C GLN A 12 -2.10 8.88 -8.66
N ASN A 13 -0.86 8.48 -8.93
CA ASN A 13 0.17 9.34 -9.51
C ASN A 13 1.00 8.57 -10.54
N GLU A 14 2.11 9.15 -10.99
CA GLU A 14 3.00 8.52 -11.97
C GLU A 14 3.73 7.27 -11.44
N PHE A 15 3.85 7.13 -10.11
CA PHE A 15 4.52 6.01 -9.46
C PHE A 15 3.57 4.85 -9.12
N GLY A 16 2.25 5.06 -9.17
CA GLY A 16 1.32 3.99 -8.82
C GLY A 16 -0.08 4.44 -8.50
N TYR A 17 -0.83 3.53 -7.86
CA TYR A 17 -2.21 3.79 -7.44
C TYR A 17 -2.54 3.01 -6.17
N ILE A 18 -3.53 3.53 -5.44
CA ILE A 18 -4.20 2.82 -4.36
C ILE A 18 -5.67 2.76 -4.69
N GLY A 19 -6.26 1.57 -4.57
CA GLY A 19 -7.68 1.38 -4.77
C GLY A 19 -8.14 0.07 -4.15
N MET A 20 -9.42 -0.22 -4.24
CA MET A 20 -9.99 -1.44 -3.68
C MET A 20 -10.95 -2.09 -4.67
N CYS A 21 -10.94 -3.41 -4.69
CA CYS A 21 -12.00 -4.18 -5.35
C CYS A 21 -13.25 -4.17 -4.48
N GLU A 22 -14.37 -3.70 -5.02
CA GLU A 22 -15.65 -3.63 -4.32
C GLU A 22 -16.17 -5.04 -3.95
N ASP A 23 -15.87 -6.04 -4.79
CA ASP A 23 -16.30 -7.42 -4.58
C ASP A 23 -15.42 -8.16 -3.57
N CYS A 24 -14.10 -8.05 -3.71
CA CYS A 24 -13.14 -8.81 -2.89
C CYS A 24 -12.71 -8.10 -1.61
N ARG A 25 -13.00 -6.80 -1.49
CA ARG A 25 -12.60 -5.95 -0.35
C ARG A 25 -11.08 -5.92 -0.12
N VAL A 26 -10.30 -6.24 -1.16
CA VAL A 26 -8.84 -6.21 -1.16
C VAL A 26 -8.39 -4.83 -1.62
N VAL A 27 -7.58 -4.19 -0.78
CA VAL A 27 -6.88 -2.95 -1.08
C VAL A 27 -5.63 -3.29 -1.88
N ASN A 28 -5.53 -2.73 -3.07
CA ASN A 28 -4.35 -2.82 -3.91
C ASN A 28 -3.53 -1.55 -3.72
N VAL A 29 -2.31 -1.71 -3.22
CA VAL A 29 -1.28 -0.66 -3.22
C VAL A 29 -0.28 -1.03 -4.30
N ALA A 30 -0.43 -0.42 -5.49
CA ALA A 30 0.50 -0.57 -6.59
C ALA A 30 1.52 0.56 -6.55
N PHE A 31 2.81 0.24 -6.52
CA PHE A 31 3.89 1.21 -6.49
C PHE A 31 5.10 0.71 -7.30
N ASN A 32 5.52 1.49 -8.28
CA ASN A 32 6.48 1.12 -9.31
C ASN A 32 6.11 -0.24 -9.94
N ASN A 33 6.93 -1.26 -9.71
CA ASN A 33 6.75 -2.62 -10.21
C ASN A 33 6.21 -3.61 -9.15
N SER A 34 5.78 -3.10 -7.99
CA SER A 34 5.29 -3.91 -6.87
C SER A 34 3.79 -3.71 -6.66
N LEU A 35 3.09 -4.78 -6.35
CA LEU A 35 1.68 -4.77 -5.97
C LEU A 35 1.52 -5.45 -4.62
N PHE A 36 0.98 -4.72 -3.65
CA PHE A 36 0.58 -5.25 -2.36
C PHE A 36 -0.94 -5.39 -2.33
N CYS A 37 -1.43 -6.60 -2.06
CA CYS A 37 -2.84 -6.89 -1.89
C CYS A 37 -3.11 -7.09 -0.39
N LEU A 38 -3.83 -6.14 0.20
CA LEU A 38 -3.97 -6.00 1.65
C LEU A 38 -5.45 -6.02 2.04
N SER A 39 -5.76 -6.50 3.24
CA SER A 39 -7.00 -6.13 3.92
C SER A 39 -6.94 -4.68 4.40
N LEU A 40 -8.07 -4.12 4.85
CA LEU A 40 -8.09 -2.78 5.46
C LEU A 40 -7.18 -2.69 6.70
N ASP A 41 -7.18 -3.71 7.56
CA ASP A 41 -6.31 -3.71 8.75
C ASP A 41 -4.81 -3.86 8.37
N GLN A 42 -4.52 -4.63 7.32
CA GLN A 42 -3.16 -4.74 6.80
C GLN A 42 -2.68 -3.45 6.12
N PHE A 43 -3.61 -2.67 5.54
CA PHE A 43 -3.28 -1.37 4.98
C PHE A 43 -2.76 -0.40 6.04
N ASP A 44 -3.40 -0.33 7.21
CA ASP A 44 -2.95 0.56 8.29
C ASP A 44 -1.56 0.18 8.80
N ALA A 45 -1.35 -1.13 9.06
CA ALA A 45 -0.06 -1.64 9.50
C ALA A 45 1.03 -1.43 8.44
N PHE A 46 0.69 -1.60 7.17
CA PHE A 46 1.60 -1.30 6.07
C PHE A 46 1.93 0.19 6.01
N ALA A 47 0.95 1.06 6.14
CA ALA A 47 1.14 2.50 6.12
C ALA A 47 2.06 2.95 7.27
N GLU A 48 1.80 2.51 8.50
CA GLU A 48 2.65 2.76 9.68
C GLU A 48 4.08 2.27 9.44
N MET A 49 4.25 1.04 8.93
CA MET A 49 5.57 0.49 8.60
C MET A 49 6.34 1.36 7.60
N ILE A 50 5.67 1.92 6.58
CA ILE A 50 6.31 2.79 5.60
C ILE A 50 6.60 4.18 6.18
N PHE A 51 5.65 4.80 6.90
CA PHE A 51 5.82 6.14 7.50
C PHE A 51 6.94 6.16 8.54
N ASP A 52 6.95 5.18 9.45
CA ASP A 52 7.90 5.10 10.56
C ASP A 52 9.17 4.31 10.19
N ARG A 53 9.27 3.85 8.94
CA ARG A 53 10.39 3.08 8.41
C ARG A 53 10.68 1.84 9.26
N LEU A 54 9.63 1.21 9.77
CA LEU A 54 9.75 0.07 10.67
C LEU A 54 10.46 -1.08 9.96
N ALA A 55 11.44 -1.67 10.66
CA ALA A 55 12.28 -2.75 10.16
C ALA A 55 13.12 -2.43 8.91
N MET A 56 13.15 -1.17 8.44
CA MET A 56 14.03 -0.77 7.35
C MET A 56 15.46 -0.59 7.86
N GLN A 57 16.43 -1.05 7.06
CA GLN A 57 17.84 -0.95 7.38
C GLN A 57 18.58 -0.17 6.28
N PRO A 58 19.57 0.67 6.64
CA PRO A 58 20.45 1.27 5.64
C PRO A 58 21.15 0.20 4.81
N PHE A 59 21.15 0.36 3.49
CA PHE A 59 21.80 -0.55 2.56
C PHE A 59 22.42 0.25 1.41
N GLY A 60 23.73 0.47 1.47
CA GLY A 60 24.45 1.27 0.49
C GLY A 60 24.47 0.62 -0.88
N THR A 61 23.79 1.24 -1.86
CA THR A 61 23.90 0.86 -3.28
C THR A 61 24.47 2.00 -4.11
N THR A 62 25.05 1.67 -5.26
CA THR A 62 25.55 2.66 -6.23
C THR A 62 24.45 3.34 -7.03
N HIS A 63 23.17 3.05 -6.75
CA HIS A 63 22.02 3.47 -7.57
C HIS A 63 21.02 4.35 -6.81
N GLY A 64 21.42 4.92 -5.66
CA GLY A 64 20.60 5.89 -4.91
C GLY A 64 19.43 5.27 -4.12
N LYS A 65 19.36 3.94 -4.06
CA LYS A 65 18.43 3.24 -3.17
C LYS A 65 19.17 2.76 -1.94
N GLU A 66 18.74 3.21 -0.78
CA GLU A 66 19.56 3.18 0.44
C GLU A 66 18.83 2.56 1.63
N LEU A 67 17.57 2.18 1.47
CA LEU A 67 16.75 1.59 2.52
C LEU A 67 16.24 0.22 2.09
N LEU A 68 16.60 -0.80 2.86
CA LEU A 68 16.23 -2.19 2.63
C LEU A 68 15.15 -2.61 3.63
N LEU A 69 14.03 -3.11 3.12
CA LEU A 69 12.94 -3.69 3.91
C LEU A 69 12.95 -5.22 3.73
N PRO A 70 13.24 -5.99 4.79
CA PRO A 70 13.11 -7.44 4.75
C PRO A 70 11.66 -7.86 4.54
N THR A 71 11.46 -8.85 3.67
CA THR A 71 10.16 -9.50 3.50
C THR A 71 10.18 -10.87 4.20
N PRO A 72 9.01 -11.48 4.47
CA PRO A 72 8.95 -12.84 4.99
C PRO A 72 9.57 -13.89 4.04
N MET A 73 9.72 -13.56 2.76
CA MET A 73 10.30 -14.48 1.78
C MET A 73 11.84 -14.42 1.85
N PRO A 74 12.53 -15.56 2.08
CA PRO A 74 13.98 -15.59 2.16
C PRO A 74 14.63 -15.03 0.89
N ASN A 75 15.65 -14.20 1.07
CA ASN A 75 16.41 -13.56 -0.01
C ASN A 75 15.57 -12.66 -0.93
N TYR A 76 14.36 -12.26 -0.51
CA TYR A 76 13.57 -11.25 -1.19
C TYR A 76 13.44 -10.02 -0.30
N PHE A 77 13.92 -8.89 -0.81
CA PHE A 77 13.99 -7.63 -0.10
C PHE A 77 13.43 -6.53 -0.99
N LEU A 78 12.76 -5.55 -0.38
CA LEU A 78 12.37 -4.34 -1.07
C LEU A 78 13.43 -3.28 -0.81
N LEU A 79 13.75 -2.51 -1.85
CA LEU A 79 14.79 -1.48 -1.79
C LEU A 79 14.22 -0.14 -2.26
N PHE A 80 14.38 0.88 -1.43
CA PHE A 80 13.80 2.20 -1.62
C PHE A 80 14.88 3.28 -1.58
N SER A 81 14.70 4.30 -2.41
CA SER A 81 15.28 5.62 -2.14
C SER A 81 14.39 6.41 -1.17
N GLU A 82 14.88 7.53 -0.66
CA GLU A 82 14.07 8.47 0.12
C GLU A 82 12.89 9.01 -0.70
N ASP A 83 13.11 9.30 -1.98
CA ASP A 83 12.06 9.77 -2.89
C ASP A 83 11.01 8.68 -3.14
N ASP A 84 11.41 7.41 -3.26
CA ASP A 84 10.46 6.30 -3.37
C ASP A 84 9.53 6.27 -2.16
N LEU A 85 10.09 6.37 -0.94
CA LEU A 85 9.28 6.39 0.28
C LEU A 85 8.39 7.62 0.37
N ALA A 86 8.89 8.81 0.01
CA ALA A 86 8.09 10.02 0.00
C ALA A 86 6.88 9.92 -0.94
N ASN A 87 7.08 9.37 -2.13
CA ASN A 87 6.01 9.17 -3.11
C ASN A 87 5.00 8.09 -2.69
N LEU A 88 5.47 7.02 -2.05
CA LEU A 88 4.59 5.99 -1.49
C LEU A 88 3.77 6.55 -0.31
N CYS A 89 4.40 7.30 0.60
CA CYS A 89 3.74 8.00 1.70
C CYS A 89 2.67 8.97 1.20
N ALA A 90 2.93 9.70 0.11
CA ALA A 90 1.93 10.60 -0.49
C ALA A 90 0.68 9.83 -0.97
N LEU A 91 0.86 8.71 -1.68
CA LEU A 91 -0.26 7.86 -2.11
C LEU A 91 -1.05 7.30 -0.92
N LEU A 92 -0.35 6.80 0.11
CA LEU A 92 -0.97 6.27 1.33
C LEU A 92 -1.79 7.34 2.05
N THR A 93 -1.25 8.56 2.13
CA THR A 93 -1.90 9.72 2.77
C THR A 93 -3.16 10.14 2.02
N GLU A 94 -3.12 10.16 0.69
CA GLU A 94 -4.28 10.52 -0.15
C GLU A 94 -5.40 9.48 -0.05
N ALA A 95 -5.07 8.19 0.01
CA ALA A 95 -6.05 7.11 0.08
C ALA A 95 -6.67 6.91 1.47
N ALA A 96 -5.94 7.23 2.55
CA ALA A 96 -6.35 6.89 3.91
C ALA A 96 -7.74 7.42 4.32
N PRO A 97 -8.14 8.68 4.04
CA PRO A 97 -9.46 9.18 4.42
C PRO A 97 -10.61 8.43 3.74
N VAL A 98 -10.41 8.01 2.47
CA VAL A 98 -11.44 7.29 1.70
C VAL A 98 -11.58 5.86 2.21
N LEU A 99 -10.47 5.21 2.54
CA LEU A 99 -10.45 3.86 3.11
C LEU A 99 -11.08 3.85 4.52
N GLU A 100 -10.86 4.89 5.32
CA GLU A 100 -11.51 5.01 6.63
C GLU A 100 -13.01 5.23 6.51
N ALA A 101 -13.45 6.10 5.59
CA ALA A 101 -14.88 6.26 5.30
C ALA A 101 -15.51 4.93 4.87
N GLN A 102 -14.79 4.13 4.09
CA GLN A 102 -15.23 2.81 3.67
C GLN A 102 -15.35 1.83 4.84
N ARG A 103 -14.42 1.85 5.81
CA ARG A 103 -14.49 1.05 7.03
C ARG A 103 -15.75 1.37 7.84
N ILE A 104 -16.08 2.65 7.98
CA ILE A 104 -17.28 3.11 8.71
C ILE A 104 -18.56 2.61 8.01
N LEU A 105 -18.62 2.70 6.69
CA LEU A 105 -19.78 2.22 5.91
C LEU A 105 -19.96 0.70 6.00
N ASP A 106 -18.86 -0.05 6.00
CA ASP A 106 -18.92 -1.50 6.18
C ASP A 106 -19.46 -1.89 7.56
N LEU A 107 -19.05 -1.17 8.61
CA LEU A 107 -19.52 -1.42 9.97
C LEU A 107 -21.02 -1.11 10.11
N SER A 108 -21.49 -0.02 9.51
CA SER A 108 -22.92 0.35 9.60
C SER A 108 -23.82 -0.67 8.89
N GLN A 109 -23.39 -1.23 7.76
CA GLN A 109 -24.12 -2.27 7.02
C GLN A 109 -24.18 -3.62 7.74
N ARG A 110 -23.24 -3.91 8.64
CA ARG A 110 -23.24 -5.15 9.44
C ARG A 110 -24.14 -5.06 10.67
N LEU A 111 -24.49 -3.84 11.09
CA LEU A 111 -25.33 -3.57 12.27
C LEU A 111 -26.81 -3.39 11.92
N SER A 112 -27.14 -3.27 10.62
CA SER A 112 -28.50 -3.22 10.06
C SER A 112 -28.99 -4.61 9.66
#